data_AF-A0A383AED0-F1
#
_entry.id   AF-A0A383AED0-F1
#
_cell.length_a   1.000
_cell.length_b   1.000
_cell.length_c   1.000
_cell.angle_alpha   90.00
_cell.angle_beta   90.00
_cell.angle_gamma   90.00
#
_symmetry.space_group_name_H-M   'P 1'
#
loop_
_entity.id
_entity.type
_entity.pdbx_description
1 polymer ?
#
loop_
_entity_poly.entity_id
_entity_poly.type
_entity_poly.pdbx_seq_one_letter_code
_entity_poly.pdbx_strand_id
1 'polypeptide(L)'
;DVFKHSIKPILDNGEKICLVVMDAMRLDQFMALYPLLAEDFSIKVEPSLSLLPSATPFSRNAIFSGLFPDEFCKKYPSQLDSMEADQGSLNKMEPQFLEDQLKRHGFSDKSLHYHKMWIVDEGQKFLSRLNQYLNYDMLAIVVNFVDQLAHRRSESDVLKEMVPDEAGYRQAVKVWYEKSWIRSVLTELGPAGYKVVMTSDHGSVMVNRSAMVAADKHSSSGVRYKHGRNINASGKSTIDVREIEKYRLPSL
;
A
#
# COMPACT_ATOMS: atom_id res chain seq x y z
N ASP A 1 4.54 -11.47 6.82
CA ASP A 1 5.28 -10.84 5.72
C ASP A 1 4.77 -11.40 4.39
N VAL A 2 4.16 -10.55 3.56
CA VAL A 2 3.53 -10.94 2.27
C VAL A 2 4.56 -11.58 1.33
N PHE A 3 5.80 -11.09 1.32
CA PHE A 3 6.80 -11.58 0.38
C PHE A 3 7.18 -13.03 0.68
N LYS A 4 7.57 -13.33 1.91
CA LYS A 4 8.01 -14.69 2.30
C LYS A 4 6.91 -15.73 2.19
N HIS A 5 5.66 -15.37 2.52
CA HIS A 5 4.56 -16.34 2.57
C HIS A 5 3.82 -16.51 1.23
N SER A 6 3.74 -15.46 0.41
CA SER A 6 2.91 -15.48 -0.79
C SER A 6 3.73 -15.31 -2.08
N ILE A 7 4.75 -14.44 -2.10
CA ILE A 7 5.54 -14.15 -3.31
C ILE A 7 6.66 -15.18 -3.53
N LYS A 8 7.47 -15.44 -2.50
CA LYS A 8 8.63 -16.33 -2.58
C LYS A 8 8.27 -17.74 -3.08
N PRO A 9 7.21 -18.42 -2.59
CA PRO A 9 6.87 -19.76 -3.09
C PRO A 9 6.55 -19.80 -4.59
N ILE A 10 5.95 -18.73 -5.13
CA ILE A 10 5.64 -18.61 -6.56
C ILE A 10 6.94 -18.47 -7.37
N LEU A 11 7.86 -17.62 -6.89
CA LEU A 11 9.16 -17.44 -7.54
C LEU A 11 10.05 -18.69 -7.45
N ASP A 12 10.01 -19.43 -6.34
CA ASP A 12 10.71 -20.71 -6.17
C ASP A 12 10.27 -21.75 -7.21
N ASN A 13 8.99 -21.73 -7.61
CA ASN A 13 8.44 -22.59 -8.66
C ASN A 13 8.81 -22.12 -10.08
N GLY A 14 9.51 -21.00 -10.22
CA GLY A 14 9.85 -20.41 -11.52
C GLY A 14 8.65 -19.74 -12.21
N GLU A 15 7.57 -19.46 -11.48
CA GLU A 15 6.36 -18.84 -12.03
C GLU A 15 6.48 -17.31 -12.06
N LYS A 16 5.83 -16.67 -13.05
CA LYS A 16 5.73 -15.22 -13.12
C LYS A 16 4.72 -14.69 -12.09
N ILE A 17 4.98 -13.51 -11.53
CA ILE A 17 4.13 -12.94 -10.49
C ILE A 17 3.84 -11.46 -10.70
N CYS A 18 2.59 -11.06 -10.45
CA CYS A 18 2.19 -9.66 -10.33
C CYS A 18 1.79 -9.37 -8.88
N LEU A 19 2.59 -8.59 -8.18
CA LEU A 19 2.25 -8.00 -6.90
C LEU A 19 1.41 -6.74 -7.13
N VAL A 20 0.20 -6.70 -6.58
CA VAL A 20 -0.66 -5.52 -6.58
C VAL A 20 -0.81 -5.02 -5.15
N VAL A 21 -0.43 -3.77 -4.89
CA VAL A 21 -0.67 -3.09 -3.62
C VAL A 21 -1.73 -2.02 -3.83
N MET A 22 -2.92 -2.26 -3.28
CA MET A 22 -4.02 -1.31 -3.27
C MET A 22 -3.88 -0.39 -2.06
N ASP A 23 -3.60 0.90 -2.26
CA ASP A 23 -3.39 1.87 -1.18
C ASP A 23 -4.69 2.09 -0.38
N ALA A 24 -4.63 1.91 0.94
CA ALA A 24 -5.74 2.09 1.88
C ALA A 24 -6.98 1.19 1.67
N MET A 25 -6.84 0.04 1.00
CA MET A 25 -7.95 -0.89 0.76
C MET A 25 -8.21 -1.80 1.96
N ARG A 26 -9.40 -1.65 2.54
CA ARG A 26 -9.87 -2.50 3.64
C ARG A 26 -10.27 -3.89 3.19
N LEU A 27 -10.26 -4.81 4.16
CA LEU A 27 -10.74 -6.17 3.98
C LEU A 27 -12.18 -6.24 3.47
N ASP A 28 -13.11 -5.43 4.00
CA ASP A 28 -14.51 -5.48 3.53
C ASP A 28 -14.71 -4.88 2.13
N GLN A 29 -13.85 -3.95 1.72
CA GLN A 29 -13.78 -3.48 0.34
C GLN A 29 -13.25 -4.59 -0.58
N PHE A 30 -12.16 -5.27 -0.19
CA PHE A 30 -11.68 -6.45 -0.91
C PHE A 30 -12.77 -7.53 -1.04
N MET A 31 -13.51 -7.83 0.03
CA MET A 31 -14.62 -8.79 -0.02
C MET A 31 -15.74 -8.35 -0.96
N ALA A 32 -15.95 -7.05 -1.16
CA ALA A 32 -16.89 -6.55 -2.18
C ALA A 32 -16.36 -6.72 -3.62
N LEU A 33 -15.03 -6.71 -3.81
CA LEU A 33 -14.38 -7.00 -5.08
C LEU A 33 -14.29 -8.51 -5.36
N TYR A 34 -14.32 -9.35 -4.32
CA TYR A 34 -14.12 -10.80 -4.43
C TYR A 34 -14.95 -11.46 -5.54
N PRO A 35 -16.27 -11.20 -5.70
CA PRO A 35 -17.04 -11.82 -6.78
C PRO A 35 -16.51 -11.47 -8.17
N LEU A 36 -16.05 -10.24 -8.37
CA LEU A 36 -15.52 -9.75 -9.65
C LEU A 36 -14.14 -10.34 -9.94
N LEU A 37 -13.32 -10.52 -8.90
CA LEU A 37 -12.02 -11.20 -9.00
C LEU A 37 -12.21 -12.69 -9.30
N ALA A 38 -13.23 -13.32 -8.71
CA ALA A 38 -13.50 -14.75 -8.86
C ALA A 38 -14.01 -15.13 -10.26
N GLU A 39 -14.40 -14.16 -11.09
CA GLU A 39 -14.71 -14.38 -12.51
C GLU A 39 -13.45 -14.80 -13.29
N ASP A 40 -12.28 -14.27 -12.93
CA ASP A 40 -11.01 -14.50 -13.64
C ASP A 40 -10.04 -15.40 -12.86
N PHE A 41 -10.20 -15.53 -11.54
CA PHE A 41 -9.21 -16.17 -10.66
C PHE A 41 -9.81 -17.19 -9.68
N SER A 42 -9.06 -18.25 -9.40
CA SER A 42 -9.23 -19.04 -8.18
C SER A 42 -8.49 -18.37 -7.03
N ILE A 43 -9.22 -17.94 -6.00
CA ILE A 43 -8.71 -17.04 -4.96
C ILE A 43 -8.45 -17.80 -3.66
N LYS A 44 -7.24 -17.62 -3.11
CA LYS A 44 -6.92 -17.96 -1.72
C LYS A 44 -6.79 -16.66 -0.92
N VAL A 45 -7.55 -16.56 0.17
CA VAL A 45 -7.51 -15.39 1.07
C VAL A 45 -6.68 -15.74 2.30
N GLU A 46 -5.71 -14.89 2.64
CA GLU A 46 -4.93 -14.99 3.86
C GLU A 46 -5.05 -13.68 4.66
N PRO A 47 -5.13 -13.73 5.99
CA PRO A 47 -5.18 -12.53 6.81
C PRO A 47 -3.84 -11.78 6.75
N SER A 48 -3.92 -10.46 6.69
CA SER A 48 -2.78 -9.56 6.77
C SER A 48 -3.10 -8.39 7.71
N LEU A 49 -2.08 -7.89 8.40
CA LEU A 49 -2.17 -6.77 9.32
C LEU A 49 -1.18 -5.69 8.89
N SER A 50 -1.60 -4.43 8.97
CA SER A 50 -0.72 -3.29 8.78
C SER A 50 0.18 -3.10 9.99
N LEU A 51 1.33 -2.46 9.79
CA LEU A 51 2.17 -2.02 10.91
C LEU A 51 1.51 -0.85 11.65
N LEU A 52 2.03 -0.55 12.84
CA LEU A 52 1.74 0.70 13.53
C LEU A 52 2.93 1.66 13.32
N PRO A 53 2.69 2.93 12.94
CA PRO A 53 1.39 3.48 12.57
C PRO A 53 0.88 2.87 11.26
N SER A 54 -0.45 2.71 11.14
CA SER A 54 -1.11 2.16 9.95
C SER A 54 -1.15 3.21 8.83
N ALA A 55 0.03 3.52 8.31
CA ALA A 55 0.27 4.57 7.35
C ALA A 55 1.23 4.09 6.27
N THR A 56 0.97 4.56 5.05
CA THR A 56 1.71 4.24 3.84
C THR A 56 3.24 4.18 4.00
N PRO A 57 3.94 5.22 4.53
CA PRO A 57 5.41 5.20 4.60
C PRO A 57 5.99 4.15 5.55
N PHE A 58 5.19 3.59 6.45
CA PHE A 58 5.61 2.51 7.35
C PHE A 58 5.24 1.16 6.75
N SER A 59 3.94 0.93 6.51
CA SER A 59 3.45 -0.37 6.06
C SER A 59 3.87 -0.72 4.63
N ARG A 60 3.79 0.22 3.69
CA ARG A 60 4.07 -0.09 2.28
C ARG A 60 5.56 -0.27 2.02
N ASN A 61 6.38 0.58 2.62
CA ASN A 61 7.84 0.40 2.60
C ASN A 61 8.25 -0.91 3.28
N ALA A 62 7.55 -1.35 4.34
CA ALA A 62 7.78 -2.66 4.94
C ALA A 62 7.40 -3.83 4.01
N ILE A 63 6.32 -3.70 3.23
CA ILE A 63 5.96 -4.70 2.20
C ILE A 63 7.08 -4.83 1.16
N PHE A 64 7.55 -3.70 0.60
CA PHE A 64 8.57 -3.71 -0.45
C PHE A 64 9.98 -4.01 0.04
N SER A 65 10.30 -3.72 1.31
CA SER A 65 11.61 -4.06 1.88
C SER A 65 11.60 -5.42 2.57
N GLY A 66 10.46 -5.95 3.00
CA GLY A 66 10.43 -7.12 3.89
C GLY A 66 11.14 -6.90 5.23
N LEU A 67 11.28 -5.64 5.64
CA LEU A 67 11.94 -5.20 6.86
C LEU A 67 10.97 -4.37 7.69
N PHE A 68 11.18 -4.37 9.00
CA PHE A 68 10.49 -3.43 9.87
C PHE A 68 11.00 -1.99 9.65
N PRO A 69 10.23 -0.96 10.09
CA PRO A 69 10.62 0.44 9.96
C PRO A 69 11.98 0.78 10.54
N ASP A 70 12.29 0.30 11.75
CA ASP A 70 13.62 0.45 12.35
C ASP A 70 14.75 -0.15 11.50
N GLU A 71 14.51 -1.33 10.92
CA GLU A 71 15.46 -2.06 10.09
C GLU A 71 15.70 -1.40 8.73
N PHE A 72 14.65 -0.97 8.02
CA PHE A 72 14.86 -0.31 6.74
C PHE A 72 15.46 1.08 6.92
N CYS A 73 15.11 1.83 7.97
CA CYS A 73 15.76 3.12 8.24
C CYS A 73 17.24 2.95 8.56
N LYS A 74 17.60 1.93 9.35
CA LYS A 74 19.00 1.59 9.62
C LYS A 74 19.76 1.18 8.36
N LYS A 75 19.12 0.42 7.48
CA LYS A 75 19.74 -0.07 6.24
C LYS A 75 19.83 1.00 5.16
N TYR A 76 18.87 1.92 5.12
CA TYR A 76 18.74 2.96 4.11
C TYR A 76 18.67 4.34 4.78
N PRO A 77 19.82 4.94 5.15
CA PRO A 77 19.84 6.23 5.85
C PRO A 77 19.09 7.36 5.12
N SER A 78 19.09 7.36 3.78
CA SER A 78 18.31 8.32 2.99
C SER A 78 16.79 8.23 3.22
N GLN A 79 16.28 7.05 3.56
CA GLN A 79 14.88 6.88 3.96
C GLN A 79 14.63 7.48 5.35
N LEU A 80 15.56 7.30 6.29
CA LEU A 80 15.49 7.92 7.62
C LEU A 80 15.49 9.45 7.49
N ASP A 81 16.46 10.02 6.76
CA ASP A 81 16.55 11.47 6.52
C ASP A 81 15.25 12.03 5.92
N SER A 82 14.64 11.30 4.98
CA SER A 82 13.37 11.71 4.38
C SER A 82 12.22 11.70 5.38
N MET A 83 12.18 10.70 6.26
CA MET A 83 11.14 10.57 7.30
C MET A 83 11.31 11.62 8.40
N GLU A 84 12.54 11.93 8.83
CA GLU A 84 12.84 13.00 9.80
C GLU A 84 12.51 14.38 9.24
N ALA A 85 12.76 14.61 7.95
CA ALA A 85 12.44 15.89 7.32
C ALA A 85 10.93 16.13 7.19
N ASP A 86 10.08 15.09 7.30
CA ASP A 86 8.64 15.12 7.05
C ASP A 86 8.27 15.85 5.73
N GLN A 87 9.14 15.73 4.73
CA GLN A 87 9.06 16.51 3.48
C GLN A 87 9.19 15.63 2.23
N GLY A 88 8.26 15.84 1.30
CA GLY A 88 8.24 15.14 0.01
C GLY A 88 7.69 13.71 0.09
N SER A 89 7.88 12.94 -0.98
CA SER A 89 7.40 11.55 -1.03
C SER A 89 8.29 10.63 -0.21
N LEU A 90 7.75 10.10 0.89
CA LEU A 90 8.39 9.14 1.79
C LEU A 90 8.45 7.69 1.23
N ASN A 91 8.09 7.52 -0.04
CA ASN A 91 7.90 6.22 -0.70
C ASN A 91 8.70 6.12 -2.00
N LYS A 92 9.78 6.89 -2.15
CA LYS A 92 10.58 6.93 -3.39
C LYS A 92 11.45 5.69 -3.58
N MET A 93 11.78 4.98 -2.49
CA MET A 93 12.71 3.85 -2.50
C MET A 93 12.02 2.50 -2.73
N GLU A 94 10.70 2.46 -2.93
CA GLU A 94 9.93 1.22 -3.14
C GLU A 94 10.50 0.30 -4.24
N PRO A 95 10.93 0.80 -5.43
CA PRO A 95 11.56 -0.06 -6.44
C PRO A 95 12.86 -0.69 -5.92
N GLN A 96 13.73 0.13 -5.32
CA GLN A 96 15.02 -0.31 -4.78
C GLN A 96 14.84 -1.32 -3.63
N PHE A 97 13.87 -1.09 -2.75
CA PHE A 97 13.56 -1.99 -1.66
C PHE A 97 13.17 -3.37 -2.19
N LEU A 98 12.32 -3.41 -3.21
CA LEU A 98 11.86 -4.66 -3.81
C LEU A 98 12.98 -5.39 -4.54
N GLU A 99 13.81 -4.68 -5.31
CA GLU A 99 15.01 -5.25 -5.95
C GLU A 99 15.94 -5.87 -4.91
N ASP A 100 16.22 -5.15 -3.83
CA ASP A 100 17.09 -5.66 -2.78
C ASP A 100 16.44 -6.82 -2.01
N GLN A 101 15.11 -6.85 -1.89
CA GLN A 101 14.38 -7.96 -1.28
C GLN A 101 14.48 -9.22 -2.13
N LEU A 102 14.31 -9.10 -3.45
CA LEU A 102 14.55 -10.19 -4.41
C LEU A 102 15.98 -10.74 -4.27
N LYS A 103 16.99 -9.85 -4.27
CA LYS A 103 18.40 -10.24 -4.09
C LYS A 103 18.63 -10.98 -2.77
N ARG A 104 18.07 -10.49 -1.65
CA ARG A 104 18.17 -11.14 -0.32
C ARG A 104 17.59 -12.55 -0.30
N HIS A 105 16.61 -12.82 -1.15
CA HIS A 105 15.95 -14.12 -1.25
C HIS A 105 16.47 -15.01 -2.39
N GLY A 106 17.57 -14.62 -3.04
CA GLY A 106 18.24 -15.43 -4.07
C GLY A 106 17.68 -15.26 -5.48
N PHE A 107 16.88 -14.23 -5.74
CA PHE A 107 16.23 -13.95 -7.03
C PHE A 107 16.88 -12.79 -7.78
N SER A 108 18.22 -12.66 -7.71
CA SER A 108 18.95 -11.58 -8.36
C SER A 108 18.94 -11.64 -9.89
N ASP A 109 18.60 -12.81 -10.44
CA ASP A 109 18.45 -13.09 -11.87
C ASP A 109 17.04 -12.73 -12.40
N LYS A 110 16.06 -12.53 -11.52
CA LYS A 110 14.68 -12.24 -11.90
C LYS A 110 14.52 -10.80 -12.34
N SER A 111 13.88 -10.62 -13.49
CA SER A 111 13.54 -9.31 -14.04
C SER A 111 12.33 -8.71 -13.33
N LEU A 112 12.43 -7.44 -12.93
CA LEU A 112 11.37 -6.70 -12.22
C LEU A 112 10.95 -5.45 -13.00
N HIS A 113 9.63 -5.24 -13.10
CA HIS A 113 9.07 -3.95 -13.47
C HIS A 113 8.19 -3.42 -12.33
N TYR A 114 8.55 -2.25 -11.80
CA TYR A 114 7.77 -1.53 -10.80
C TYR A 114 7.00 -0.38 -11.46
N HIS A 115 5.71 -0.29 -11.17
CA HIS A 115 4.85 0.78 -11.65
C HIS A 115 3.97 1.34 -10.53
N LYS A 116 4.09 2.64 -10.28
CA LYS A 116 3.25 3.37 -9.31
C LYS A 116 2.26 4.26 -10.04
N MET A 117 0.99 4.05 -9.75
CA MET A 117 -0.12 4.73 -10.41
C MET A 117 -0.61 5.91 -9.59
N TRP A 118 -0.52 7.12 -10.13
CA TRP A 118 -1.09 8.32 -9.50
C TRP A 118 -2.38 8.78 -10.17
N ILE A 119 -2.55 8.59 -11.47
CA ILE A 119 -3.70 9.11 -12.24
C ILE A 119 -4.25 8.04 -13.20
N VAL A 120 -5.56 8.08 -13.47
CA VAL A 120 -6.26 7.13 -14.36
C VAL A 120 -5.63 7.05 -15.76
N ASP A 121 -5.21 8.18 -16.33
CA ASP A 121 -4.59 8.26 -17.66
C ASP A 121 -3.27 7.47 -17.74
N GLU A 122 -2.53 7.36 -16.64
CA GLU A 122 -1.32 6.54 -16.58
C GLU A 122 -1.66 5.05 -16.69
N GLY A 123 -2.81 4.63 -16.15
CA GLY A 123 -3.25 3.24 -16.16
C GLY A 123 -3.73 2.79 -17.51
N GLN A 124 -4.44 3.66 -18.23
CA GLN A 124 -4.81 3.39 -19.61
C GLN A 124 -3.56 3.27 -20.51
N LYS A 125 -2.54 4.11 -20.27
CA LYS A 125 -1.24 3.99 -20.96
C LYS A 125 -0.54 2.68 -20.61
N PHE A 126 -0.51 2.29 -19.33
CA PHE A 126 0.05 1.02 -18.88
C PHE A 126 -0.64 -0.16 -19.57
N LEU A 127 -1.97 -0.21 -19.53
CA LEU A 127 -2.78 -1.25 -20.19
C LEU A 127 -2.49 -1.33 -21.69
N SER A 128 -2.48 -0.19 -22.40
CA SER A 128 -2.18 -0.17 -23.84
C SER A 128 -0.78 -0.67 -24.22
N ARG A 129 0.13 -0.73 -23.24
CA ARG A 129 1.52 -1.19 -23.40
C ARG A 129 1.79 -2.49 -22.65
N LEU A 130 0.77 -3.18 -22.13
CA LEU A 130 0.95 -4.32 -21.24
C LEU A 130 1.86 -5.40 -21.85
N ASN A 131 1.71 -5.65 -23.15
CA ASN A 131 2.55 -6.59 -23.91
C ASN A 131 4.07 -6.33 -23.77
N GLN A 132 4.49 -5.07 -23.56
CA GLN A 132 5.90 -4.71 -23.37
C GLN A 132 6.44 -5.10 -21.99
N TYR A 133 5.55 -5.42 -21.05
CA TYR A 133 5.89 -5.79 -19.68
C TYR A 133 5.69 -7.30 -19.41
N LEU A 134 5.05 -8.05 -20.31
CA LEU A 134 4.81 -9.49 -20.15
C LEU A 134 6.10 -10.35 -20.18
N ASN A 135 7.24 -9.76 -20.50
CA ASN A 135 8.55 -10.41 -20.47
C ASN A 135 9.20 -10.41 -19.07
N TYR A 136 8.71 -9.61 -18.13
CA TYR A 136 9.29 -9.55 -16.78
C TYR A 136 8.84 -10.73 -15.91
N ASP A 137 9.73 -11.25 -15.07
CA ASP A 137 9.40 -12.31 -14.12
C ASP A 137 8.47 -11.80 -13.01
N MET A 138 8.66 -10.54 -12.61
CA MET A 138 7.86 -9.88 -11.60
C MET A 138 7.35 -8.52 -12.08
N LEU A 139 6.05 -8.30 -11.93
CA LEU A 139 5.42 -6.98 -11.98
C LEU A 139 5.06 -6.56 -10.55
N ALA A 140 5.29 -5.30 -10.22
CA ALA A 140 4.85 -4.70 -8.96
C ALA A 140 4.06 -3.42 -9.26
N ILE A 141 2.76 -3.43 -8.95
CA ILE A 141 1.84 -2.36 -9.29
C ILE A 141 1.24 -1.78 -8.00
N VAL A 142 1.41 -0.47 -7.80
CA VAL A 142 0.76 0.25 -6.69
C VAL A 142 -0.42 1.04 -7.23
N VAL A 143 -1.60 0.86 -6.64
CA VAL A 143 -2.86 1.48 -7.07
C VAL A 143 -3.43 2.37 -5.97
N ASN A 144 -3.46 3.68 -6.21
CA ASN A 144 -3.81 4.68 -5.20
C ASN A 144 -5.28 5.11 -5.18
N PHE A 145 -6.14 4.53 -6.03
CA PHE A 145 -7.51 5.04 -6.21
C PHE A 145 -8.32 5.05 -4.91
N VAL A 146 -8.22 4.00 -4.09
CA VAL A 146 -9.03 3.86 -2.88
C VAL A 146 -8.68 4.97 -1.89
N ASP A 147 -7.39 5.17 -1.57
CA ASP A 147 -6.92 6.29 -0.72
C ASP A 147 -7.27 7.67 -1.31
N GLN A 148 -7.08 7.88 -2.62
CA GLN A 148 -7.43 9.13 -3.27
C GLN A 148 -8.94 9.44 -3.18
N LEU A 149 -9.79 8.43 -3.30
CA LEU A 149 -11.23 8.59 -3.15
C LEU A 149 -11.58 9.04 -1.73
N ALA A 150 -10.92 8.50 -0.70
CA ALA A 150 -11.11 8.95 0.68
C ALA A 150 -10.68 10.41 0.88
N HIS A 151 -9.50 10.79 0.35
CA HIS A 151 -8.98 12.16 0.44
C HIS A 151 -9.88 13.16 -0.29
N ARG A 152 -10.19 12.92 -1.57
CA ARG A 152 -11.03 13.83 -2.37
C ARG A 152 -12.44 13.94 -1.84
N ARG A 153 -12.99 12.87 -1.26
CA ARG A 153 -14.27 12.92 -0.55
C ARG A 153 -14.25 13.93 0.59
N SER A 154 -13.16 14.02 1.36
CA SER A 154 -13.08 14.99 2.46
C SER A 154 -13.12 16.45 1.98
N GLU A 155 -12.66 16.69 0.76
CA GLU A 155 -12.51 18.02 0.13
C GLU A 155 -13.69 18.43 -0.76
N SER A 156 -14.58 17.50 -1.12
CA SER A 156 -15.66 17.73 -2.09
C SER A 156 -17.03 17.37 -1.52
N ASP A 157 -17.92 18.36 -1.41
CA ASP A 157 -19.28 18.15 -0.92
C ASP A 157 -20.11 17.25 -1.85
N VAL A 158 -19.89 17.34 -3.16
CA VAL A 158 -20.51 16.42 -4.15
C VAL A 158 -20.09 14.97 -3.88
N LEU A 159 -18.80 14.72 -3.62
CA LEU A 159 -18.35 13.36 -3.30
C LEU A 159 -18.85 12.88 -1.94
N LYS A 160 -19.05 13.77 -0.96
CA LYS A 160 -19.70 13.42 0.31
C LYS A 160 -21.16 13.00 0.11
N GLU A 161 -21.89 13.65 -0.79
CA GLU A 161 -23.27 13.26 -1.13
C GLU A 161 -23.32 11.93 -1.87
N MET A 162 -22.42 11.71 -2.83
CA MET A 162 -22.34 10.44 -3.59
C MET A 162 -21.86 9.26 -2.74
N VAL A 163 -20.98 9.52 -1.78
CA VAL A 163 -20.35 8.52 -0.92
C VAL A 163 -20.58 8.92 0.55
N PRO A 164 -21.80 8.80 1.08
CA PRO A 164 -22.14 9.38 2.38
C PRO A 164 -21.51 8.63 3.55
N ASP A 165 -21.42 7.31 3.45
CA ASP A 165 -21.01 6.42 4.53
C ASP A 165 -20.04 5.32 4.05
N GLU A 166 -19.70 4.41 4.97
CA GLU A 166 -18.81 3.27 4.71
C GLU A 166 -19.38 2.28 3.69
N ALA A 167 -20.70 2.13 3.63
CA ALA A 167 -21.35 1.24 2.67
C ALA A 167 -21.30 1.83 1.25
N GLY A 168 -21.58 3.13 1.12
CA GLY A 168 -21.42 3.90 -0.13
C GLY A 168 -19.96 3.88 -0.60
N TYR A 169 -19.00 3.99 0.32
CA TYR A 169 -17.58 3.94 -0.04
C TYR A 169 -17.17 2.58 -0.59
N ARG A 170 -17.59 1.50 0.06
CA ARG A 170 -17.40 0.13 -0.44
C ARG A 170 -18.05 -0.07 -1.81
N GLN A 171 -19.26 0.44 -2.02
CA GLN A 171 -19.94 0.35 -3.32
C GLN A 171 -19.20 1.15 -4.41
N ALA A 172 -18.72 2.35 -4.10
CA ALA A 172 -17.95 3.17 -5.04
C ALA A 172 -16.66 2.49 -5.49
N VAL A 173 -15.93 1.86 -4.55
CA VAL A 173 -14.73 1.06 -4.87
C VAL A 173 -15.08 -0.13 -5.78
N LYS A 174 -16.18 -0.83 -5.51
CA LYS A 174 -16.65 -1.93 -6.36
C LYS A 174 -16.97 -1.47 -7.78
N VAL A 175 -17.79 -0.43 -7.93
CA VAL A 175 -18.18 0.12 -9.24
C VAL A 175 -16.97 0.63 -10.02
N TRP A 176 -16.02 1.25 -9.34
CA TRP A 176 -14.76 1.65 -9.97
C TRP A 176 -13.99 0.43 -10.50
N TYR A 177 -13.83 -0.61 -9.67
CA TYR A 177 -13.05 -1.80 -10.06
C TYR A 177 -13.64 -2.49 -11.29
N GLU A 178 -14.98 -2.59 -11.39
CA GLU A 178 -15.68 -3.22 -12.51
C GLU A 178 -15.22 -2.74 -13.89
N LYS A 179 -14.89 -1.46 -14.02
CA LYS A 179 -14.43 -0.80 -15.26
C LYS A 179 -13.01 -0.25 -15.16
N SER A 180 -12.26 -0.69 -14.16
CA SER A 180 -10.91 -0.18 -13.92
C SER A 180 -9.91 -0.76 -14.91
N TRP A 181 -8.92 0.03 -15.29
CA TRP A 181 -7.77 -0.45 -16.07
C TRP A 181 -7.04 -1.59 -15.35
N ILE A 182 -7.00 -1.58 -14.00
CA ILE A 182 -6.32 -2.62 -13.24
C ILE A 182 -7.04 -3.96 -13.38
N ARG A 183 -8.38 -3.98 -13.39
CA ARG A 183 -9.13 -5.20 -13.70
C ARG A 183 -8.74 -5.74 -15.06
N SER A 184 -8.75 -4.89 -16.09
CA SER A 184 -8.33 -5.29 -17.45
C SER A 184 -6.90 -5.83 -17.50
N VAL A 185 -5.96 -5.18 -16.81
CA VAL A 185 -4.57 -5.68 -16.67
C VAL A 185 -4.55 -7.07 -16.04
N LEU A 186 -5.27 -7.28 -14.92
CA LEU A 186 -5.27 -8.57 -14.24
C LEU A 186 -5.88 -9.68 -15.11
N THR A 187 -6.98 -9.40 -15.81
CA THR A 187 -7.60 -10.33 -16.76
C THR A 187 -6.63 -10.72 -17.88
N GLU A 188 -5.78 -9.81 -18.38
CA GLU A 188 -4.76 -10.12 -19.40
C GLU A 188 -3.55 -10.88 -18.83
N LEU A 189 -3.19 -10.63 -17.58
CA LEU A 189 -2.03 -11.28 -16.92
C LEU A 189 -2.25 -12.77 -16.64
N GLY A 190 -3.49 -13.19 -16.35
CA GLY A 190 -3.83 -14.58 -16.08
C GLY A 190 -3.44 -15.53 -17.24
N PRO A 191 -3.96 -15.31 -18.47
CA PRO A 191 -3.58 -16.06 -19.66
C PRO A 191 -2.09 -15.96 -20.03
N ALA A 192 -1.42 -14.86 -19.66
CA ALA A 192 0.01 -14.67 -19.84
C ALA A 192 0.88 -15.44 -18.81
N GLY A 193 0.26 -16.22 -17.91
CA GLY A 193 0.94 -17.11 -16.97
C GLY A 193 1.37 -16.45 -15.66
N TYR A 194 0.87 -15.25 -15.36
CA TYR A 194 1.17 -14.59 -14.08
C TYR A 194 0.24 -15.10 -12.97
N LYS A 195 0.83 -15.38 -11.81
CA LYS A 195 0.09 -15.43 -10.54
C LYS A 195 -0.08 -14.03 -9.99
N VAL A 196 -1.23 -13.74 -9.41
CA VAL A 196 -1.51 -12.42 -8.83
C VAL A 196 -1.49 -12.52 -7.30
N VAL A 197 -0.68 -11.69 -6.67
CA VAL A 197 -0.73 -11.46 -5.22
C VAL A 197 -1.24 -10.05 -4.99
N MET A 198 -2.47 -9.93 -4.48
CA MET A 198 -3.08 -8.65 -4.14
C MET A 198 -3.02 -8.43 -2.63
N THR A 199 -2.54 -7.27 -2.20
CA THR A 199 -2.49 -6.86 -0.80
C THR A 199 -2.81 -5.38 -0.65
N SER A 200 -2.88 -4.91 0.59
CA SER A 200 -2.94 -3.50 0.94
C SER A 200 -1.90 -3.17 2.01
N ASP A 201 -1.51 -1.91 2.11
CA ASP A 201 -0.61 -1.38 3.13
C ASP A 201 -1.35 -1.04 4.44
N HIS A 202 -2.57 -0.50 4.34
CA HIS A 202 -3.44 -0.24 5.49
C HIS A 202 -4.91 -0.15 5.06
N GLY A 203 -5.80 0.05 6.03
CA GLY A 203 -7.19 0.40 5.78
C GLY A 203 -7.48 1.88 6.07
N SER A 204 -8.76 2.25 6.09
CA SER A 204 -9.23 3.56 6.49
C SER A 204 -10.56 3.44 7.26
N VAL A 205 -10.78 4.32 8.24
CA VAL A 205 -12.06 4.37 8.96
C VAL A 205 -12.54 5.81 8.97
N MET A 206 -13.85 6.01 8.81
CA MET A 206 -14.44 7.33 8.95
C MET A 206 -14.39 7.80 10.41
N VAL A 207 -13.81 8.98 10.62
CA VAL A 207 -13.67 9.59 11.95
C VAL A 207 -14.54 10.84 12.01
N ASN A 208 -15.49 10.87 12.95
CA ASN A 208 -16.40 12.00 13.16
C ASN A 208 -15.97 12.93 14.31
N ARG A 209 -14.94 12.55 15.07
CA ARG A 209 -14.38 13.33 16.19
C ARG A 209 -12.87 13.29 16.13
N SER A 210 -12.24 14.45 16.00
CA SER A 210 -10.79 14.58 16.08
C SER A 210 -10.30 14.38 17.51
N ALA A 211 -9.05 13.92 17.65
CA ALA A 211 -8.32 13.97 18.90
C ALA A 211 -7.48 15.25 18.93
N MET A 212 -7.55 15.99 20.03
CA MET A 212 -6.63 17.10 20.25
C MET A 212 -5.26 16.55 20.64
N VAL A 213 -4.24 16.96 19.90
CA VAL A 213 -2.84 16.61 20.15
C VAL A 213 -2.05 17.90 20.38
N ALA A 214 -1.52 18.07 21.59
CA ALA A 214 -0.58 19.13 21.90
C ALA A 214 0.81 18.67 21.44
N ALA A 215 1.45 19.47 20.60
CA ALA A 215 2.74 19.17 20.00
C ALA A 215 3.58 20.44 19.88
N ASP A 216 4.90 20.30 19.90
CA ASP A 216 5.80 21.43 19.62
C ASP A 216 5.84 21.78 18.13
N LYS A 217 6.42 22.94 17.80
CA LYS A 217 6.54 23.42 16.40
C LYS A 217 7.34 22.49 15.49
N HIS A 218 8.20 21.65 16.07
CA HIS A 218 9.10 20.76 15.33
C HIS A 218 8.50 19.35 15.14
N SER A 219 7.33 19.09 15.71
CA SER A 219 6.63 17.82 15.55
C SER A 219 6.04 17.70 14.15
N SER A 220 5.97 16.46 13.66
CA SER A 220 5.41 16.16 12.34
C SER A 220 3.98 16.69 12.11
N SER A 221 3.70 17.01 10.85
CA SER A 221 2.45 17.65 10.43
C SER A 221 1.30 16.66 10.22
N GLY A 222 1.61 15.36 10.09
CA GLY A 222 0.66 14.29 9.80
C GLY A 222 -0.62 14.28 10.66
N VAL A 223 -1.74 13.92 10.04
CA VAL A 223 -3.07 13.83 10.70
C VAL A 223 -3.32 12.43 11.27
N ARG A 224 -2.77 11.39 10.62
CA ARG A 224 -2.97 9.98 11.01
C ARG A 224 -2.03 9.53 12.13
N TYR A 225 -0.83 10.09 12.18
CA TYR A 225 0.18 9.85 13.20
C TYR A 225 0.99 11.12 13.41
N LYS A 226 1.60 11.26 14.60
CA LYS A 226 2.55 12.32 14.90
C LYS A 226 3.76 11.75 15.63
N HIS A 227 4.96 12.18 15.24
CA HIS A 227 6.21 11.95 15.95
C HIS A 227 6.90 13.30 16.26
N GLY A 228 7.71 13.31 17.31
CA GLY A 228 8.33 14.50 17.88
C GLY A 228 8.62 14.32 19.38
N ARG A 229 9.43 15.22 19.94
CA ARG A 229 9.92 15.10 21.34
C ARG A 229 8.81 15.32 22.37
N ASN A 230 7.95 16.30 22.14
CA ASN A 230 6.90 16.71 23.09
C ASN A 230 5.51 16.58 22.47
N ILE A 231 5.03 15.34 22.38
CA ILE A 231 3.66 15.04 21.93
C ILE A 231 2.83 14.56 23.11
N ASN A 232 1.68 15.18 23.32
CA ASN A 232 0.71 14.82 24.35
C ASN A 232 -0.70 14.78 23.77
N ALA A 233 -1.40 13.68 24.01
CA ALA A 233 -2.78 13.50 23.59
C ALA A 233 -3.58 12.78 24.68
N SER A 234 -4.91 12.93 24.66
CA SER A 234 -5.79 12.17 25.56
C SER A 234 -5.74 10.68 25.23
N GLY A 235 -5.43 9.84 26.23
CA GLY A 235 -5.25 8.39 26.06
C GLY A 235 -6.51 7.61 25.65
N LYS A 236 -7.70 8.22 25.65
CA LYS A 236 -8.94 7.55 25.20
C LYS A 236 -9.07 7.47 23.67
N SER A 237 -8.29 8.24 22.92
CA SER A 237 -8.44 8.38 21.47
C SER A 237 -7.13 8.26 20.71
N THR A 238 -6.05 7.90 21.39
CA THR A 238 -4.70 7.79 20.81
C THR A 238 -3.98 6.57 21.37
N ILE A 239 -3.08 6.02 20.57
CA ILE A 239 -2.08 5.05 21.05
C ILE A 239 -0.81 5.86 21.30
N ASP A 240 -0.43 6.03 22.57
CA ASP A 240 0.80 6.71 22.95
C ASP A 240 1.97 5.71 22.94
N VAL A 241 2.90 5.90 22.00
CA VAL A 241 4.06 5.02 21.81
C VAL A 241 5.31 5.75 22.28
N ARG A 242 5.75 5.46 23.52
CA ARG A 242 6.98 6.01 24.10
C ARG A 242 8.19 5.09 23.93
N GLU A 243 7.96 3.78 23.94
CA GLU A 243 8.98 2.75 23.73
C GLU A 243 8.93 2.29 22.26
N ILE A 244 9.47 3.11 21.37
CA ILE A 244 9.37 2.94 19.91
C ILE A 244 9.97 1.62 19.41
N GLU A 245 10.98 1.09 20.11
CA GLU A 245 11.64 -0.16 19.77
C GLU A 245 10.71 -1.36 19.93
N LYS A 246 9.77 -1.31 20.90
CA LYS A 246 8.74 -2.36 21.06
C LYS A 246 7.79 -2.43 19.86
N TYR A 247 7.64 -1.32 19.14
CA TYR A 247 6.83 -1.21 17.94
C TYR A 247 7.65 -1.34 16.65
N ARG A 248 8.97 -1.58 16.76
CA ARG A 248 9.91 -1.68 15.63
C ARG A 248 9.95 -0.40 14.79
N LEU A 249 9.85 0.75 15.46
CA LEU A 249 9.85 2.07 14.85
C LEU A 249 11.23 2.75 14.93
N PRO A 250 11.62 3.53 13.90
CA PRO A 250 12.85 4.32 13.95
C PRO A 250 12.70 5.50 14.93
N SER A 251 13.82 5.98 15.45
CA SER A 251 13.87 7.26 16.16
C SER A 251 13.78 8.38 15.13
N LEU A 252 12.68 9.15 15.15
CA LEU A 252 12.39 10.29 14.27
C LEU A 252 12.30 11.59 15.09
#